data_AF-A0A5K1GS35-F1
#
_entry.id   AF-A0A5K1GS35-F1
#
_cell.length_a   1.000
_cell.length_b   1.000
_cell.length_c   1.000
_cell.angle_alpha   90.00
_cell.angle_beta   90.00
_cell.angle_gamma   90.00
#
_symmetry.space_group_name_H-M   'P 1'
#
loop_
_entity.id
_entity.type
_entity.pdbx_description
1 polymer ?
#
loop_
_entity_poly.entity_id
_entity_poly.type
_entity_poly.pdbx_seq_one_letter_code
_entity_poly.pdbx_strand_id
1 'polypeptide(L)'
;RRGIFDGIVENIHLHWKHREIIKIMVKGKSLPLVKHIAISLEAESGGILISVDKTTKGYAIILYRGKNYMRPSKIRPTNLLTRRKALAHSVELQRRE
;
A
#
# COMPACT_ATOMS: atom_id res chain seq x y z
N ARG A 1 11.90 -3.88 7.38
CA ARG A 1 10.68 -4.47 6.74
C ARG A 1 10.46 -3.79 5.38
N ARG A 2 10.07 -4.57 4.36
CA ARG A 2 9.77 -4.09 2.98
C ARG A 2 8.70 -2.99 3.05
N GLY A 3 9.00 -1.80 2.53
CA GLY A 3 8.06 -0.67 2.45
C GLY A 3 6.96 -0.92 1.41
N ILE A 4 6.45 0.15 0.80
CA ILE A 4 5.53 0.04 -0.35
C ILE A 4 6.33 -0.45 -1.56
N PHE A 5 5.77 -1.42 -2.31
CA PHE A 5 6.38 -1.97 -3.52
C PHE A 5 5.29 -2.34 -4.53
N ASP A 6 5.68 -2.60 -5.77
CA ASP A 6 4.79 -2.83 -6.92
C ASP A 6 3.65 -3.83 -6.66
N GLY A 7 3.97 -4.96 -6.03
CA GLY A 7 3.01 -6.02 -5.74
C GLY A 7 1.93 -5.63 -4.72
N ILE A 8 2.10 -4.56 -3.94
CA ILE A 8 1.02 -4.06 -3.07
C ILE A 8 -0.05 -3.40 -3.93
N VAL A 9 0.33 -2.47 -4.80
CA VAL A 9 -0.60 -1.77 -5.71
C VAL A 9 -1.25 -2.75 -6.69
N GLU A 10 -0.49 -3.75 -7.15
CA GLU A 10 -1.06 -4.82 -7.97
C GLU A 10 -2.20 -5.55 -7.24
N ASN A 11 -1.98 -5.93 -5.99
CA ASN A 11 -3.00 -6.59 -5.17
C ASN A 11 -4.21 -5.69 -4.90
N ILE A 12 -4.02 -4.38 -4.75
CA ILE A 12 -5.10 -3.40 -4.60
C ILE A 12 -6.02 -3.47 -5.81
N HIS A 13 -5.48 -3.32 -7.01
CA HIS A 13 -6.25 -3.38 -8.24
C HIS A 13 -6.89 -4.74 -8.52
N LEU A 14 -6.23 -5.84 -8.11
CA LEU A 14 -6.83 -7.18 -8.20
C LEU A 14 -8.05 -7.33 -7.28
N HIS A 15 -8.01 -6.79 -6.06
CA HIS A 15 -9.18 -6.77 -5.18
C HIS A 15 -10.28 -5.85 -5.73
N TRP A 16 -9.91 -4.71 -6.30
CA TRP A 16 -10.83 -3.77 -6.91
C TRP A 16 -11.58 -4.27 -8.15
N LYS A 17 -11.16 -5.41 -8.70
CA LYS A 17 -11.91 -6.14 -9.74
C LYS A 17 -13.28 -6.62 -9.23
N HIS A 18 -13.37 -7.00 -7.96
CA HIS A 18 -14.55 -7.66 -7.40
C HIS A 18 -15.11 -7.00 -6.13
N ARG A 19 -14.38 -6.06 -5.53
CA ARG A 19 -14.77 -5.35 -4.31
C ARG A 19 -14.44 -3.88 -4.46
N GLU A 20 -15.23 -3.00 -3.88
CA GLU A 20 -14.94 -1.57 -4.03
C GLU A 20 -14.02 -1.03 -2.94
N ILE A 21 -13.95 -1.73 -1.82
CA ILE A 21 -13.22 -1.34 -0.61
C ILE A 21 -12.20 -2.42 -0.29
N ILE A 22 -11.03 -1.97 0.16
CA ILE A 22 -9.97 -2.84 0.67
C ILE A 22 -9.51 -2.39 2.04
N LYS A 23 -8.97 -3.33 2.82
CA LYS A 23 -8.38 -3.11 4.13
C LYS A 23 -6.93 -3.60 4.11
N ILE A 24 -5.99 -2.69 4.32
CA ILE A 24 -4.56 -2.97 4.36
C ILE A 24 -4.09 -2.91 5.82
N MET A 25 -3.51 -4.00 6.31
CA MET A 25 -3.02 -4.08 7.68
C MET A 25 -1.53 -3.73 7.76
N VAL A 26 -1.20 -2.68 8.50
CA VAL A 26 0.17 -2.22 8.75
C VAL A 26 0.56 -2.55 10.19
N LYS A 27 1.51 -3.48 10.37
CA LYS A 27 1.94 -3.96 11.69
C LYS A 27 3.14 -3.18 12.22
N GLY A 28 3.11 -2.80 13.50
CA GLY A 28 4.28 -2.31 14.26
C GLY A 28 4.93 -1.05 13.69
N LYS A 29 4.12 -0.06 13.29
CA LYS A 29 4.57 1.22 12.74
C LYS A 29 3.94 2.35 13.57
N SER A 30 4.63 3.49 13.70
CA SER A 30 4.11 4.67 14.38
C SER A 30 3.00 5.33 13.54
N LEU A 31 2.07 6.06 14.19
CA LEU A 31 0.97 6.73 13.49
C LEU A 31 1.44 7.68 12.37
N PRO A 32 2.48 8.52 12.53
CA PRO A 32 2.96 9.39 11.45
C PRO A 32 3.43 8.60 10.23
N LEU A 33 4.14 7.49 10.45
CA LEU A 33 4.63 6.64 9.37
C LEU A 33 3.48 5.91 8.65
N VAL A 34 2.45 5.50 9.38
CA VAL A 34 1.24 4.91 8.77
C VAL A 34 0.48 5.94 7.94
N LYS A 35 0.37 7.19 8.40
CA LYS A 35 -0.24 8.28 7.61
C LYS A 35 0.54 8.51 6.31
N HIS A 36 1.87 8.55 6.37
CA HIS A 36 2.68 8.66 5.16
C HIS A 36 2.45 7.48 4.21
N ILE A 37 2.39 6.25 4.73
CA ILE A 37 2.08 5.06 3.93
C ILE A 37 0.69 5.18 3.29
N ALA A 38 -0.31 5.68 4.02
CA ALA A 38 -1.66 5.87 3.50
C ALA A 38 -1.69 6.87 2.33
N ILE A 39 -1.01 8.02 2.47
CA ILE A 39 -0.88 9.03 1.40
C ILE A 39 -0.18 8.43 0.18
N SER A 40 0.92 7.70 0.38
CA SER A 40 1.61 7.04 -0.72
C SER A 40 0.73 5.99 -1.40
N LEU A 41 -0.03 5.18 -0.64
CA LEU A 41 -0.93 4.19 -1.23
C LEU A 41 -2.05 4.85 -2.04
N GLU A 42 -2.59 5.96 -1.57
CA GLU A 42 -3.58 6.76 -2.29
C GLU A 42 -3.02 7.25 -3.63
N ALA A 43 -1.86 7.92 -3.61
CA ALA A 43 -1.21 8.44 -4.81
C ALA A 43 -0.82 7.35 -5.81
N GLU A 44 -0.29 6.22 -5.32
CA GLU A 44 0.20 5.13 -6.17
C GLU A 44 -0.93 4.28 -6.78
N SER A 45 -2.05 4.12 -6.07
CA SER A 45 -3.18 3.32 -6.55
C SER A 45 -4.27 4.14 -7.22
N GLY A 46 -4.29 5.47 -7.05
CA GLY A 46 -5.40 6.32 -7.45
C GLY A 46 -6.71 6.05 -6.69
N GLY A 47 -6.62 5.33 -5.57
CA GLY A 47 -7.75 5.13 -4.66
C GLY A 47 -8.06 6.36 -3.85
N ILE A 48 -9.07 6.26 -3.00
CA ILE A 48 -9.49 7.28 -2.05
C ILE A 48 -9.30 6.73 -0.65
N LEU A 49 -8.48 7.41 0.16
CA LEU A 49 -8.30 7.05 1.56
C LEU A 49 -9.60 7.33 2.33
N ILE A 50 -10.19 6.29 2.94
CA ILE A 50 -11.39 6.44 3.77
C ILE A 50 -11.00 6.67 5.23
N SER A 51 -10.18 5.78 5.79
CA SER A 51 -9.79 5.84 7.20
C SER A 51 -8.45 5.18 7.48
N VAL A 52 -7.85 5.58 8.60
CA VAL A 52 -6.68 4.93 9.21
C VAL A 52 -7.01 4.62 10.65
N ASP A 53 -7.34 3.36 10.92
CA ASP A 53 -7.85 2.92 12.21
C ASP A 53 -6.76 2.22 13.03
N LYS A 54 -6.66 2.56 14.31
CA LYS A 54 -5.77 1.85 15.24
C LYS A 54 -6.38 0.51 15.61
N THR A 55 -5.57 -0.54 15.58
CA THR A 55 -5.97 -1.92 15.92
C THR A 55 -5.02 -2.51 16.96
N THR A 56 -5.39 -3.62 17.58
CA THR A 56 -4.53 -4.32 18.56
C THR A 56 -3.20 -4.78 17.98
N LYS A 57 -3.09 -4.94 16.66
CA LYS A 57 -1.90 -5.46 15.96
C LYS A 57 -1.14 -4.39 15.16
N GLY A 58 -1.55 -3.12 15.25
CA GLY A 58 -1.00 -2.02 14.45
C GLY A 58 -2.11 -1.11 13.92
N TYR A 59 -2.14 -0.88 12.62
CA TYR A 59 -3.10 0.01 11.98
C TYR A 59 -3.77 -0.66 10.77
N ALA A 60 -5.01 -0.28 10.51
CA ALA A 60 -5.77 -0.65 9.32
C ALA A 60 -5.96 0.59 8.45
N ILE A 61 -5.53 0.52 7.20
CA ILE A 61 -5.80 1.55 6.20
C ILE A 61 -6.95 1.06 5.33
N ILE A 62 -8.04 1.82 5.27
CA ILE A 62 -9.19 1.51 4.44
C ILE A 62 -9.17 2.40 3.20
N LEU A 63 -9.15 1.78 2.03
CA LEU A 63 -9.13 2.47 0.73
C LEU A 63 -10.34 2.06 -0.10
N TYR A 64 -10.93 3.05 -0.76
CA TYR A 64 -11.98 2.89 -1.75
C TYR A 64 -11.42 3.09 -3.15
N ARG A 65 -11.88 2.31 -4.13
CA ARG A 65 -11.39 2.39 -5.51
C ARG A 65 -11.86 3.63 -6.29
N GLY A 66 -12.96 4.26 -5.85
CA GLY A 66 -13.67 5.30 -6.60
C GLY A 66 -14.88 4.79 -7.40
N LYS A 67 -15.89 5.64 -7.61
CA LYS A 67 -17.12 5.27 -8.34
C LYS A 67 -16.87 4.92 -9.82
N ASN A 68 -15.86 5.56 -10.42
CA ASN A 68 -15.52 5.42 -11.83
C ASN A 68 -14.21 4.65 -12.04
N TYR A 69 -13.93 3.66 -11.19
CA TYR A 69 -12.69 2.90 -11.30
C TYR A 69 -12.62 2.16 -12.64
N MET A 70 -11.63 2.51 -13.44
CA MET A 70 -11.22 1.77 -14.62
C MET A 70 -9.96 0.99 -14.30
N ARG A 71 -10.00 -0.32 -14.51
CA ARG A 71 -8.82 -1.16 -14.28
C ARG A 71 -7.69 -0.69 -15.22
N PRO A 72 -6.53 -0.28 -14.69
CA PRO A 72 -5.42 0.13 -15.55
C PRO A 72 -4.93 -1.06 -16.38
N SER A 73 -4.54 -0.78 -17.62
CA SER A 73 -4.00 -1.79 -18.55
C SER A 73 -2.74 -2.45 -18.00
N LYS A 74 -1.90 -1.66 -17.30
CA LYS A 74 -0.76 -2.14 -16.52
C LYS A 74 -1.09 -2.04 -15.04
N ILE A 75 -1.32 -3.19 -14.42
CA ILE A 75 -1.72 -3.30 -13.02
C ILE A 75 -0.52 -3.14 -12.07
N ARG A 76 0.68 -3.46 -12.55
CA ARG A 76 1.91 -3.20 -11.82
C ARG A 76 2.43 -1.80 -12.16
N PRO A 77 2.57 -0.92 -11.16
CA PRO A 77 3.20 0.37 -11.36
C PRO A 77 4.68 0.20 -11.70
N THR A 78 5.19 0.98 -12.65
CA THR A 78 6.60 0.94 -13.09
C THR A 78 7.51 1.83 -12.25
N ASN A 79 6.94 2.78 -11.51
CA ASN A 79 7.64 3.72 -10.63
C ASN A 79 8.03 3.10 -9.27
N LEU A 80 7.41 1.97 -8.87
CA LEU A 80 7.71 1.30 -7.62
C LEU A 80 8.79 0.22 -7.76
N LEU A 81 9.51 -0.01 -6.65
CA LEU A 81 10.45 -1.13 -6.57
C LEU A 81 9.73 -2.46 -6.69
N THR A 82 10.38 -3.44 -7.32
CA THR A 82 9.90 -4.82 -7.30
C THR A 82 10.02 -5.41 -5.90
N ARG A 83 9.17 -6.40 -5.57
CA ARG A 83 9.24 -7.13 -4.28
C ARG A 83 10.66 -7.57 -3.89
N ARG A 84 11.47 -8.02 -4.86
CA ARG A 84 12.87 -8.45 -4.63
C ARG A 84 13.79 -7.26 -4.33
N LYS A 85 13.68 -6.16 -5.08
CA LYS A 85 14.47 -4.94 -4.85
C LYS A 85 14.10 -4.28 -3.53
N ALA A 86 12.80 -4.20 -3.20
CA ALA A 86 12.32 -3.68 -1.93
C ALA A 86 12.79 -4.50 -0.71
N LEU A 87 12.96 -5.82 -0.88
CA LEU A 87 13.61 -6.67 0.12
C LEU A 87 15.08 -6.31 0.31
N ALA A 88 15.84 -6.31 -0.78
CA ALA A 88 17.26 -5.99 -0.72
C ALA A 88 17.51 -4.62 -0.07
N HIS A 89 16.74 -3.60 -0.47
CA HIS A 89 16.81 -2.26 0.10
C HIS A 89 16.46 -2.25 1.60
N SER A 90 15.41 -2.98 2.01
CA SER A 90 15.05 -3.07 3.43
C SER A 90 16.13 -3.77 4.26
N VAL A 91 16.85 -4.74 3.71
CA VAL A 91 17.94 -5.42 4.42
C VAL A 91 19.14 -4.49 4.54
N GLU A 92 19.44 -3.76 3.47
CA GLU A 92 20.53 -2.79 3.45
C GLU A 92 20.34 -1.67 4.47
N LEU A 93 19.13 -1.08 4.53
CA LEU A 93 18.81 -0.06 5.54
C LEU A 93 19.00 -0.59 6.98
N GLN A 94 18.64 -1.85 7.23
CA GLN A 94 18.82 -2.47 8.54
C GLN A 94 20.27 -2.78 8.92
N ARG A 95 21.20 -2.77 7.96
CA ARG A 95 22.64 -2.92 8.23
C ARG A 95 23.33 -1.61 8.57
N ARG A 96 22.69 -0.48 8.23
CA ARG A 96 23.22 0.87 8.44
C ARG A 96 22.74 1.49 9.76
N GLU A 97 21.73 0.87 10.38
CA GLU A 97 21.25 1.15 11.74
C GLU A 97 22.00 0.26 12.74
#